data_AF-A0A074W7G5-F1
#
_entry.id   AF-A0A074W7G5-F1
#
_cell.length_a   1.000
_cell.length_b   1.000
_cell.length_c   1.000
_cell.angle_alpha   90.00
_cell.angle_beta   90.00
_cell.angle_gamma   90.00
#
_symmetry.space_group_name_H-M   'P 1'
#
loop_
_entity.id
_entity.type
_entity.pdbx_description
1 polymer ?
#
loop_
_entity_poly.entity_id
_entity_poly.type
_entity_poly.pdbx_seq_one_letter_code
_entity_poly.pdbx_strand_id
1 'polypeptide(L)'
;MLINAPGSPKQKGIVTYAVSTNRQKPLAGTVNAAVFNTFRRTKSQILYWGVPILFAYSALEWADRRNHFLNSKAGRMHDAETEKE
;
A
#
# COMPACT_ATOMS: atom_id res chain seq x y z
N MET A 1 -29.37 21.61 -10.63
CA MET A 1 -27.89 21.54 -10.64
C MET A 1 -27.46 21.06 -12.01
N LEU A 2 -27.02 21.95 -12.89
CA LEU A 2 -26.46 21.55 -14.19
C LEU A 2 -24.99 21.18 -13.95
N ILE A 3 -24.72 19.89 -13.81
CA ILE A 3 -23.36 19.37 -13.63
C ILE A 3 -22.75 19.19 -15.03
N ASN A 4 -22.43 20.29 -15.70
CA ASN A 4 -21.48 20.23 -16.81
C ASN A 4 -20.24 21.00 -16.36
N ALA A 5 -19.19 20.24 -16.04
CA ALA A 5 -17.85 20.81 -15.98
C ALA A 5 -17.48 21.31 -17.39
N PRO A 6 -16.79 22.45 -17.53
CA PRO A 6 -16.32 22.91 -18.83
C PRO A 6 -15.44 21.82 -19.48
N GLY A 7 -15.78 21.42 -20.71
CA GLY A 7 -15.09 20.34 -21.45
C GLY A 7 -15.73 18.94 -21.33
N SER A 8 -16.73 18.76 -20.46
CA SER A 8 -17.48 17.49 -20.38
C SER A 8 -18.57 17.39 -21.46
N PRO A 9 -18.92 16.17 -21.93
CA PRO A 9 -20.00 15.97 -22.91
C PRO A 9 -21.34 16.45 -22.34
N LYS A 10 -22.24 16.90 -23.22
CA LYS A 10 -23.57 17.41 -22.80
C LYS A 10 -24.38 16.31 -22.11
N GLN A 11 -24.67 16.49 -20.82
CA GLN A 11 -25.54 15.59 -20.06
C GLN A 11 -27.02 16.03 -20.17
N LYS A 12 -27.91 15.10 -20.50
CA LYS A 12 -29.38 15.32 -20.56
C LYS A 12 -30.09 14.18 -19.84
N GLY A 13 -31.09 14.50 -19.00
CA GLY A 13 -31.97 13.51 -18.37
C GLY A 13 -31.49 12.91 -17.04
N ILE A 14 -30.35 13.37 -16.49
CA ILE A 14 -29.86 12.91 -15.18
C ILE A 14 -30.43 13.79 -14.08
N VAL A 15 -31.13 13.20 -13.12
CA VAL A 15 -31.68 13.89 -11.94
C VAL A 15 -30.93 13.42 -10.69
N THR A 16 -30.37 14.35 -9.92
CA THR A 16 -29.64 14.07 -8.68
C THR A 16 -30.41 14.65 -7.50
N TYR A 17 -30.57 13.84 -6.45
CA TYR A 17 -31.19 14.24 -5.21
C TYR A 17 -30.14 14.30 -4.10
N ALA A 18 -30.26 15.28 -3.21
CA ALA A 18 -29.39 15.42 -2.05
C ALA A 18 -30.19 15.91 -0.85
N VAL A 19 -29.75 15.55 0.36
CA VAL A 19 -30.35 15.98 1.63
C VAL A 19 -29.43 17.01 2.28
N SER A 20 -30.00 18.06 2.90
CA SER A 20 -29.23 19.06 3.65
C SER A 20 -28.35 18.40 4.73
N THR A 21 -27.08 18.81 4.81
CA THR A 21 -26.10 18.26 5.76
C THR A 21 -26.54 18.39 7.21
N ASN A 22 -27.27 19.47 7.56
CA ASN A 22 -27.79 19.71 8.91
C ASN A 22 -28.87 18.69 9.33
N ARG A 23 -29.41 17.91 8.39
CA ARG A 23 -30.40 16.86 8.65
C ARG A 23 -29.80 15.45 8.61
N GLN A 24 -28.51 15.32 8.34
CA GLN A 24 -27.82 14.03 8.30
C GLN A 24 -27.06 13.79 9.61
N LYS A 25 -26.88 12.51 9.98
CA LYS A 25 -25.96 12.13 11.06
C LYS A 25 -24.59 11.84 10.42
N PRO A 26 -23.57 12.70 10.60
CA PRO A 26 -22.34 12.64 9.80
C PRO A 26 -21.50 11.39 10.02
N LEU A 27 -21.61 10.75 11.19
CA LEU A 27 -20.85 9.55 11.56
C LEU A 27 -21.71 8.29 11.70
N ALA A 28 -22.96 8.32 11.24
CA ALA A 28 -23.81 7.13 11.32
C ALA A 28 -23.23 5.99 10.49
N GLY A 29 -22.97 4.85 11.13
CA GLY A 29 -22.49 3.64 10.46
C GLY A 29 -21.02 3.67 10.01
N THR A 30 -20.26 4.72 10.34
CA THR A 30 -18.87 4.86 9.89
C THR A 30 -17.95 3.76 10.40
N VAL A 31 -18.15 3.24 11.62
CA VAL A 31 -17.31 2.17 12.18
C VAL A 31 -17.48 0.87 11.39
N ASN A 32 -18.72 0.44 11.20
CA ASN A 32 -19.02 -0.76 10.41
C ASN A 32 -18.55 -0.60 8.96
N ALA A 33 -18.88 0.53 8.34
CA ALA A 33 -18.45 0.84 6.98
C ALA A 33 -16.91 0.90 6.87
N ALA A 34 -16.22 1.53 7.82
CA ALA A 34 -14.77 1.68 7.79
C ALA A 34 -14.07 0.33 7.86
N VAL A 35 -14.44 -0.56 8.78
CA VAL A 35 -13.79 -1.87 8.93
C VAL A 35 -13.97 -2.71 7.66
N PHE A 36 -15.22 -2.92 7.22
CA PHE A 36 -15.48 -3.83 6.10
C PHE A 36 -15.07 -3.24 4.74
N ASN A 37 -15.27 -1.94 4.52
CA ASN A 37 -14.85 -1.29 3.28
C ASN A 37 -13.33 -1.18 3.18
N THR A 38 -12.64 -0.90 4.29
CA THR A 38 -11.18 -0.85 4.29
C THR A 38 -10.60 -2.22 4.02
N PHE A 39 -11.08 -3.27 4.69
CA PHE A 39 -10.63 -4.63 4.42
C PHE A 39 -10.84 -5.04 2.95
N ARG A 40 -12.05 -4.81 2.40
CA ARG A 40 -12.37 -5.10 1.01
C ARG A 40 -11.44 -4.37 0.03
N ARG A 41 -11.14 -3.09 0.29
CA ARG A 41 -10.25 -2.27 -0.56
C ARG A 41 -8.81 -2.75 -0.46
N THR A 42 -8.30 -2.92 0.76
CA THR A 42 -6.91 -3.36 1.00
C THR A 42 -6.66 -4.74 0.42
N LYS A 43 -7.60 -5.69 0.54
CA LYS A 43 -7.48 -7.04 -0.05
C LYS A 43 -7.21 -7.00 -1.56
N SER A 44 -7.86 -6.11 -2.30
CA SER A 44 -7.65 -6.01 -3.75
C SER A 44 -6.27 -5.44 -4.14
N GLN A 45 -5.61 -4.75 -3.21
CA GLN A 45 -4.36 -4.04 -3.47
C GLN A 45 -3.13 -4.66 -2.79
N ILE A 46 -3.34 -5.52 -1.79
CA ILE A 46 -2.29 -6.05 -0.91
C ILE A 46 -1.15 -6.71 -1.69
N LEU A 47 -1.43 -7.35 -2.82
CA LEU A 47 -0.38 -8.02 -3.61
C LEU A 47 0.49 -7.04 -4.39
N TYR A 48 -0.05 -5.90 -4.83
CA TYR A 48 0.71 -4.93 -5.62
C TYR A 48 1.79 -4.23 -4.82
N TRP A 49 1.55 -3.95 -3.54
CA TRP A 49 2.52 -3.27 -2.68
C TRP A 49 3.13 -4.19 -1.62
N GLY A 50 2.37 -5.17 -1.12
CA GLY A 50 2.84 -6.08 -0.09
C GLY A 50 3.93 -7.03 -0.58
N VAL A 51 3.81 -7.54 -1.82
CA VAL A 51 4.85 -8.42 -2.40
C VAL A 51 6.18 -7.69 -2.59
N PRO A 52 6.23 -6.48 -3.21
CA PRO A 52 7.47 -5.71 -3.29
C PRO A 52 8.09 -5.37 -1.92
N ILE A 53 7.28 -4.99 -0.93
CA ILE A 53 7.79 -4.67 0.41
C ILE A 53 8.39 -5.91 1.08
N LEU A 54 7.70 -7.06 1.01
CA LEU A 54 8.20 -8.31 1.57
C LEU A 54 9.53 -8.71 0.93
N PHE A 55 9.62 -8.61 -0.40
CA PHE A 55 10.85 -8.89 -1.13
C PHE A 55 11.98 -7.95 -0.71
N ALA A 56 11.73 -6.65 -0.67
CA ALA A 56 12.72 -5.65 -0.25
C ALA A 56 13.23 -5.91 1.17
N TYR A 57 12.33 -6.22 2.11
CA TYR A 57 12.70 -6.53 3.49
C TYR A 57 13.58 -7.78 3.58
N SER A 58 13.22 -8.85 2.85
CA SER A 58 14.02 -10.08 2.83
C SER A 58 15.42 -9.87 2.26
N ALA A 59 15.54 -9.05 1.20
CA ALA A 59 16.81 -8.70 0.60
C ALA A 59 17.69 -7.86 1.53
N LEU A 60 17.08 -6.92 2.27
CA LEU A 60 17.77 -6.12 3.29
C LEU A 60 18.28 -7.01 4.44
N GLU A 61 17.45 -7.92 4.95
CA GLU A 61 17.86 -8.84 6.03
C GLU A 61 18.99 -9.77 5.57
N TRP A 62 18.95 -10.24 4.32
CA TRP A 62 20.05 -11.00 3.73
C TRP A 62 21.33 -10.17 3.62
N ALA A 63 21.22 -8.94 3.12
CA ALA A 63 22.36 -8.04 2.95
C ALA A 63 23.02 -7.70 4.30
N ASP A 64 22.23 -7.43 5.33
CA ASP A 64 22.71 -7.11 6.67
C ASP A 64 23.44 -8.29 7.31
N ARG A 65 22.84 -9.50 7.24
CA ARG A 65 23.50 -10.72 7.72
C ARG A 65 24.80 -11.01 6.97
N ARG A 66 24.81 -10.83 5.65
CA ARG A 66 26.02 -11.03 4.83
C ARG A 66 27.10 -10.01 5.18
N ASN A 67 26.73 -8.74 5.38
CA ASN A 67 27.65 -7.69 5.79
C ASN A 67 28.28 -7.99 7.16
N HIS A 68 27.44 -8.36 8.13
CA HIS A 68 27.92 -8.75 9.46
C HIS A 68 28.83 -9.98 9.43
N PHE A 69 28.52 -10.97 8.60
CA PHE A 69 29.37 -12.15 8.43
C PHE A 69 30.74 -11.79 7.86
N LEU A 70 30.81 -11.01 6.78
CA LEU A 70 32.07 -10.60 6.14
C LEU A 70 32.97 -9.80 7.09
N ASN A 71 32.38 -8.91 7.91
CA ASN A 71 33.11 -8.14 8.91
C ASN A 71 33.50 -8.95 10.17
N SER A 72 33.04 -10.19 10.29
CA SER A 72 33.39 -11.08 11.40
C SER A 72 34.77 -11.73 11.22
N LYS A 73 35.29 -12.36 12.28
CA LYS A 73 36.55 -13.11 12.23
C LYS A 73 36.46 -14.30 11.25
N ALA A 74 35.35 -15.03 11.29
CA ALA A 74 35.10 -16.15 10.39
C ALA A 74 34.99 -15.72 8.93
N GLY A 75 34.37 -14.55 8.67
CA GLY A 75 34.30 -13.96 7.33
C GLY A 75 35.67 -13.64 6.76
N ARG A 76 36.56 -13.02 7.56
CA ARG A 76 37.94 -12.75 7.12
C ARG A 76 38.74 -14.02 6.80
N MET A 77 38.50 -15.11 7.53
CA MET A 77 39.14 -16.40 7.24
C MET A 77 38.60 -17.02 5.97
N HIS A 78 37.27 -16.99 5.78
CA HIS A 78 36.61 -17.45 4.57
C HIS A 78 37.13 -16.71 3.33
N ASP A 79 37.24 -15.37 3.37
CA ASP A 79 37.74 -14.59 2.23
C ASP A 79 39.23 -14.91 1.95
N ALA A 80 40.05 -15.08 2.99
CA ALA A 80 41.46 -15.48 2.85
C ALA A 80 41.65 -16.94 2.37
N GLU A 81 40.68 -17.83 2.59
CA GLU A 81 40.65 -19.17 1.99
C GLU A 81 40.22 -19.10 0.51
N THR A 82 39.22 -18.26 0.21
CA THR A 82 38.72 -18.06 -1.17
C THR A 82 39.79 -17.43 -2.08
N GLU A 83 40.68 -16.59 -1.57
CA GLU A 83 41.79 -16.00 -2.33
C GLU A 83 42.95 -16.98 -2.63
N LYS A 84 43.01 -18.13 -1.94
CA LYS A 84 44.09 -19.12 -2.10
C LYS A 84 43.74 -20.25 -3.08
N GLU A 85 42.46 -20.40 -3.41
CA GLU A 85 41.97 -21.26 -4.50
C GLU A 85 42.05 -20.55 -5.85
#